data_AF-A0A518JLQ6-F1
#
_entry.id   AF-A0A518JLQ6-F1
#
_cell.length_a   1.000
_cell.length_b   1.000
_cell.length_c   1.000
_cell.angle_alpha   90.00
_cell.angle_beta   90.00
_cell.angle_gamma   90.00
#
_symmetry.space_group_name_H-M   'P 1'
#
loop_
_entity.id
_entity.type
_entity.pdbx_description
1 polymer ?
#
loop_
_entity_poly.entity_id
_entity_poly.type
_entity_poly.pdbx_seq_one_letter_code
_entity_poly.pdbx_strand_id
1 'polypeptide(L)'
;MQVKNFPIRTSFIVASLLLATLATAQQPQRHRLFNDNMPPGAIGQFRRDLRGPVQCQYQPVKITAEGTAKVSLAIGNMFQADTAEPVYAGFELGNVYRVRITEIPLFEGYEIYPTIELIDRVYPPAGQEVRFAIPIVISNDDMLHALRGNLVTRVIYLEDPSTALPLADRPGEQRDFDIQPHQDALDVADTLGRPVAIIRYGSRTPPSDPTYMNAFLMGCPYWLPLQSPRTEALTPEGQTAAIRTPHIPRDDVPTQVIPSTEQTRIARPYALPIDSGVVR
;
A
#
# COMPACT_ATOMS: atom_id res chain seq x y z
N MET A 1 -33.48 -35.51 -70.73
CA MET A 1 -34.09 -34.16 -70.63
C MET A 1 -33.83 -33.65 -69.22
N GLN A 2 -33.07 -32.56 -69.09
CA GLN A 2 -32.78 -31.84 -67.85
C GLN A 2 -34.08 -31.25 -67.25
N VAL A 3 -34.29 -31.37 -65.93
CA VAL A 3 -34.59 -30.22 -65.04
C VAL A 3 -34.17 -30.58 -63.59
N LYS A 4 -33.46 -29.64 -62.98
CA LYS A 4 -32.97 -29.58 -61.59
C LYS A 4 -34.11 -29.46 -60.56
N ASN A 5 -33.88 -29.88 -59.31
CA ASN A 5 -33.89 -29.00 -58.11
C ASN A 5 -33.59 -29.79 -56.81
N PHE A 6 -32.56 -29.33 -56.08
CA PHE A 6 -32.31 -29.53 -54.63
C PHE A 6 -33.11 -28.46 -53.83
N PRO A 7 -33.18 -28.41 -52.47
CA PRO A 7 -32.61 -29.25 -51.39
C PRO A 7 -33.68 -29.71 -50.36
N ILE A 8 -33.37 -30.49 -49.30
CA ILE A 8 -33.16 -29.99 -47.93
C ILE A 8 -32.43 -31.09 -47.14
N ARG A 9 -31.20 -30.79 -46.72
CA ARG A 9 -30.47 -31.50 -45.68
C ARG A 9 -30.70 -30.73 -44.37
N THR A 10 -31.35 -31.34 -43.39
CA THR A 10 -31.31 -30.88 -41.99
C THR A 10 -31.29 -32.10 -41.09
N SER A 11 -30.09 -32.62 -40.82
CA SER A 11 -29.84 -33.36 -39.58
C SER A 11 -28.34 -33.55 -39.39
N PHE A 12 -27.65 -32.47 -39.09
CA PHE A 12 -26.37 -32.49 -38.36
C PHE A 12 -26.35 -31.23 -37.51
N ILE A 13 -25.74 -31.33 -36.33
CA ILE A 13 -25.59 -30.29 -35.29
C ILE A 13 -26.73 -30.24 -34.26
N VAL A 14 -26.88 -31.32 -33.47
CA VAL A 14 -27.41 -31.19 -32.09
C VAL A 14 -26.44 -31.79 -31.05
N ALA A 15 -25.40 -32.51 -31.45
CA ALA A 15 -24.52 -33.24 -30.54
C ALA A 15 -23.18 -32.52 -30.22
N SER A 16 -23.17 -31.19 -30.08
CA SER A 16 -22.00 -30.45 -29.59
C SER A 16 -22.32 -29.42 -28.50
N LEU A 17 -23.56 -29.36 -28.01
CA LEU A 17 -24.01 -28.36 -27.04
C LEU A 17 -24.17 -28.93 -25.61
N LEU A 18 -23.39 -29.96 -25.26
CA LEU A 18 -23.43 -30.62 -23.95
C LEU A 18 -22.06 -30.72 -23.26
N LEU A 19 -21.08 -29.92 -23.69
CA LEU A 19 -19.76 -29.81 -23.05
C LEU A 19 -19.40 -28.38 -22.64
N ALA A 20 -20.38 -27.60 -22.17
CA ALA A 20 -20.14 -26.31 -21.53
C ALA A 20 -20.74 -26.30 -20.11
N THR A 21 -20.50 -27.37 -19.35
CA THR A 21 -20.79 -27.40 -17.92
C THR A 21 -19.72 -26.61 -17.17
N LEU A 22 -20.12 -25.41 -16.74
CA LEU A 22 -19.74 -24.79 -15.46
C LEU A 22 -18.23 -24.70 -15.19
N ALA A 23 -17.56 -23.81 -15.92
CA ALA A 23 -16.45 -23.09 -15.31
C ALA A 23 -17.04 -22.13 -14.26
N THR A 24 -17.43 -22.65 -13.09
CA THR A 24 -17.49 -21.81 -11.90
C THR A 24 -16.07 -21.33 -11.67
N ALA A 25 -15.80 -20.07 -11.99
CA ALA A 25 -14.66 -19.35 -11.43
C ALA A 25 -14.80 -19.47 -9.91
N GLN A 26 -14.17 -20.48 -9.31
CA GLN A 26 -14.00 -20.55 -7.87
C GLN A 26 -13.02 -19.43 -7.55
N GLN A 27 -13.58 -18.23 -7.33
CA GLN A 27 -12.85 -17.16 -6.70
C GLN A 27 -12.37 -17.76 -5.37
N PRO A 28 -11.05 -17.88 -5.15
CA PRO A 28 -10.56 -18.48 -3.92
C PRO A 28 -11.22 -17.74 -2.78
N GLN A 29 -11.96 -18.46 -1.94
CA GLN A 29 -12.67 -17.89 -0.80
C GLN A 29 -11.61 -17.53 0.26
N ARG A 30 -10.83 -16.48 -0.04
CA ARG A 30 -9.87 -15.89 0.87
C ARG A 30 -10.68 -15.28 1.99
N HIS A 31 -10.67 -15.92 3.16
CA HIS A 31 -11.23 -15.34 4.37
C HIS A 31 -10.32 -14.18 4.75
N ARG A 32 -10.75 -12.96 4.40
CA ARG A 32 -9.98 -11.75 4.62
C ARG A 32 -10.02 -11.38 6.10
N LEU A 33 -8.84 -11.15 6.66
CA LEU A 33 -8.72 -10.76 8.07
C LEU A 33 -8.99 -9.27 8.28
N PHE A 34 -8.76 -8.43 7.26
CA PHE A 34 -8.91 -6.98 7.35
C PHE A 34 -9.80 -6.43 6.24
N ASN A 35 -10.46 -5.31 6.52
CA ASN A 35 -11.24 -4.53 5.56
C ASN A 35 -11.15 -3.04 5.90
N ASP A 36 -11.47 -2.18 4.94
CA ASP A 36 -11.41 -0.72 5.08
C ASP A 36 -12.38 -0.14 6.13
N ASN A 37 -13.50 -0.82 6.33
CA ASN A 37 -14.57 -0.48 7.27
C ASN A 37 -14.23 -0.78 8.73
N MET A 38 -13.10 -1.43 9.01
CA MET A 38 -12.64 -1.65 10.37
C MET A 38 -12.42 -0.34 11.14
N PRO A 39 -12.66 -0.31 12.46
CA PRO A 39 -12.45 0.88 13.25
C PRO A 39 -10.97 1.30 13.20
N PRO A 40 -10.67 2.62 13.20
CA PRO A 40 -9.30 3.10 13.20
C PRO A 40 -8.47 2.46 14.30
N GLY A 41 -7.28 1.97 13.93
CA GLY A 41 -6.32 1.36 14.85
C GLY A 41 -6.44 -0.16 14.97
N ALA A 42 -7.56 -0.77 14.57
CA ALA A 42 -7.72 -2.22 14.69
C ALA A 42 -6.70 -3.00 13.84
N ILE A 43 -6.46 -2.55 12.60
CA ILE A 43 -5.54 -3.22 11.67
C ILE A 43 -4.10 -3.01 12.12
N GLY A 44 -3.75 -1.76 12.46
CA GLY A 44 -2.42 -1.40 12.88
C GLY A 44 -1.99 -2.06 14.19
N GLN A 45 -2.87 -2.12 15.20
CA GLN A 45 -2.59 -2.83 16.46
C GLN A 45 -2.41 -4.33 16.23
N PHE A 46 -3.32 -4.96 15.48
CA PHE A 46 -3.21 -6.38 15.18
C PHE A 46 -1.92 -6.73 14.43
N ARG A 47 -1.50 -5.90 13.46
CA ARG A 47 -0.24 -6.09 12.74
C ARG A 47 0.99 -5.85 13.61
N ARG A 48 0.94 -4.90 14.55
CA ARG A 48 2.00 -4.66 15.54
C ARG A 48 2.17 -5.88 16.45
N ASP A 49 1.06 -6.42 16.97
CA ASP A 49 1.07 -7.56 17.89
C ASP A 49 1.63 -8.83 17.24
N LEU A 50 1.36 -9.03 15.94
CA LEU A 50 1.88 -10.18 15.18
C LEU A 50 3.38 -10.12 14.87
N ARG A 51 3.94 -8.92 14.60
CA ARG A 51 5.27 -8.78 13.98
C ARG A 51 6.45 -8.72 14.95
N GLY A 52 6.21 -8.73 16.25
CA GLY A 52 7.27 -8.66 17.27
C GLY A 52 8.00 -7.31 17.31
N PRO A 53 9.12 -7.19 18.07
CA PRO A 53 9.82 -5.93 18.26
C PRO A 53 10.40 -5.39 16.94
N VAL A 54 10.13 -4.13 16.62
CA VAL A 54 10.45 -3.55 15.31
C VAL A 54 11.65 -2.59 15.36
N GLN A 55 12.60 -2.74 14.44
CA GLN A 55 13.73 -1.81 14.26
C GLN A 55 13.23 -0.43 13.80
N CYS A 56 13.71 0.66 14.41
CA CYS A 56 13.15 2.02 14.32
C CYS A 56 11.68 2.08 14.77
N GLN A 57 11.41 2.52 16.00
CA GLN A 57 10.03 2.58 16.52
C GLN A 57 9.10 3.48 15.69
N TYR A 58 9.67 4.51 15.05
CA TYR A 58 8.94 5.50 14.27
C TYR A 58 9.21 5.35 12.77
N GLN A 59 8.14 5.40 11.98
CA GLN A 59 8.15 5.48 10.52
C GLN A 59 7.98 6.95 10.12
N PRO A 60 8.94 7.55 9.40
CA PRO A 60 8.78 8.90 8.86
C PRO A 60 7.60 9.01 7.89
N VAL A 61 6.82 10.07 8.05
CA VAL A 61 5.75 10.50 7.16
C VAL A 61 5.99 11.96 6.74
N LYS A 62 5.60 12.28 5.51
CA LYS A 62 5.63 13.64 4.97
C LYS A 62 4.19 14.02 4.64
N ILE A 63 3.63 14.97 5.38
CA ILE A 63 2.26 15.45 5.20
C ILE A 63 2.30 16.79 4.47
N THR A 64 1.48 16.89 3.43
CA THR A 64 1.25 18.11 2.64
C THR A 64 -0.23 18.23 2.35
N ALA A 65 -0.76 19.44 2.27
CA ALA A 65 -2.10 19.72 1.82
C ALA A 65 -2.08 20.58 0.55
N GLU A 66 -3.07 20.36 -0.30
CA GLU A 66 -3.21 21.17 -1.51
C GLU A 66 -3.82 22.55 -1.20
N GLY A 67 -3.43 23.55 -1.99
CA GLY A 67 -3.97 24.90 -1.87
C GLY A 67 -3.41 25.68 -0.68
N THR A 68 -4.29 26.33 0.08
CA THR A 68 -3.97 27.16 1.26
C THR A 68 -4.16 26.43 2.58
N ALA A 69 -4.58 25.16 2.53
CA ALA A 69 -4.85 24.40 3.72
C ALA A 69 -3.60 24.26 4.58
N LYS A 70 -3.79 24.27 5.90
CA LYS A 70 -2.71 24.07 6.87
C LYS A 70 -2.97 22.85 7.72
N VAL A 71 -1.88 22.19 8.10
CA VAL A 71 -1.91 20.97 8.90
C VAL A 71 -1.36 21.24 10.30
N SER A 72 -2.05 20.72 11.31
CA SER A 72 -1.56 20.68 12.69
C SER A 72 -1.81 19.33 13.35
N LEU A 73 -0.80 18.87 14.08
CA LEU A 73 -0.82 17.61 14.82
C LEU A 73 -1.16 17.85 16.29
N ALA A 74 -1.75 16.83 16.93
CA ALA A 74 -2.05 16.88 18.35
C ALA A 74 -0.86 16.43 19.21
N ILE A 75 -0.57 17.16 20.30
CA ILE A 75 0.34 16.76 21.38
C ILE A 75 -0.28 17.19 22.71
N GLY A 76 -0.20 16.32 23.73
CA GLY A 76 -0.68 16.67 25.08
C GLY A 76 -2.18 16.96 25.14
N ASN A 77 -2.98 16.17 24.40
CA ASN A 77 -4.43 16.33 24.27
C ASN A 77 -4.91 17.66 23.65
N MET A 78 -4.03 18.37 22.93
CA MET A 78 -4.38 19.61 22.24
C MET A 78 -3.75 19.64 20.85
N PHE A 79 -4.40 20.32 19.90
CA PHE A 79 -3.78 20.63 18.62
C PHE A 79 -2.74 21.72 18.77
N GLN A 80 -1.60 21.54 18.12
CA GLN A 80 -0.58 22.58 18.04
C GLN A 80 -1.04 23.74 17.13
N ALA A 81 -0.24 24.80 17.12
CA ALA A 81 -0.39 25.83 16.10
C ALA A 81 -0.17 25.24 14.70
N ASP A 82 -0.81 25.85 13.71
CA ASP A 82 -0.70 25.42 12.33
C ASP A 82 0.76 25.51 11.87
N THR A 83 1.25 24.41 11.30
CA THR A 83 2.66 24.28 10.91
C THR A 83 2.82 24.61 9.44
N ALA A 84 3.94 25.23 9.07
CA ALA A 84 4.30 25.44 7.68
C ALA A 84 4.54 24.09 6.98
N GLU A 85 3.94 23.89 5.82
CA GLU A 85 4.11 22.67 5.05
C GLU A 85 5.42 22.65 4.26
N PRO A 86 6.01 21.47 3.98
CA PRO A 86 5.59 20.12 4.38
C PRO A 86 5.89 19.79 5.85
N VAL A 87 5.00 19.03 6.49
CA VAL A 87 5.19 18.53 7.86
C VAL A 87 5.88 17.17 7.83
N TYR A 88 7.05 17.05 8.48
CA TYR A 88 7.74 15.78 8.67
C TYR A 88 7.56 15.30 10.11
N ALA A 89 7.02 14.08 10.26
CA ALA A 89 6.80 13.46 11.57
C ALA A 89 7.16 11.98 11.54
N GLY A 90 7.60 11.44 12.68
CA GLY A 90 7.79 10.02 12.90
C GLY A 90 6.58 9.47 13.64
N PHE A 91 5.85 8.56 13.00
CA PHE A 91 4.66 7.90 13.57
C PHE A 91 4.99 6.47 13.97
N GLU A 92 4.47 6.04 15.12
CA GLU A 92 4.55 4.65 15.54
C GLU A 92 3.55 3.79 14.75
N LEU A 93 4.03 2.66 14.25
CA LEU A 93 3.21 1.68 13.54
C LEU A 93 2.09 1.18 14.45
N GLY A 94 0.82 1.30 14.07
CA GLY A 94 -0.32 0.79 14.81
C GLY A 94 -1.07 1.80 15.68
N ASN A 95 -0.49 2.97 15.92
CA ASN A 95 -1.23 4.07 16.55
C ASN A 95 -2.04 4.84 15.51
N VAL A 96 -3.07 5.54 15.98
CA VAL A 96 -3.91 6.41 15.16
C VAL A 96 -3.66 7.85 15.55
N TYR A 97 -3.28 8.67 14.58
CA TYR A 97 -2.95 10.07 14.76
C TYR A 97 -4.11 10.93 14.26
N ARG A 98 -4.71 11.71 15.15
CA ARG A 98 -5.68 12.73 14.75
C ARG A 98 -4.94 13.98 14.26
N VAL A 99 -5.33 14.45 13.08
CA VAL A 99 -4.78 15.66 12.46
C VAL A 99 -5.88 16.70 12.38
N ARG A 100 -5.54 17.99 12.50
CA ARG A 100 -6.43 19.12 12.20
C ARG A 100 -5.99 19.74 10.89
N ILE A 101 -6.96 20.04 10.04
CA ILE A 101 -6.76 20.78 8.80
C ILE A 101 -7.61 22.04 8.84
N THR A 102 -6.98 23.20 8.62
CA THR A 102 -7.57 24.54 8.64
C THR A 102 -7.29 25.26 7.31
N GLU A 103 -7.85 26.46 7.13
CA GLU A 103 -7.61 27.31 5.94
C GLU A 103 -7.90 26.62 4.60
N ILE A 104 -8.93 25.77 4.58
CA ILE A 104 -9.34 24.99 3.40
C ILE A 104 -9.75 25.96 2.28
N PRO A 105 -9.22 25.82 1.06
CA PRO A 105 -9.54 26.70 -0.06
C PRO A 105 -11.04 26.83 -0.29
N LEU A 106 -11.53 28.07 -0.45
CA LEU A 106 -12.96 28.41 -0.63
C LEU A 106 -13.88 28.10 0.57
N PHE A 107 -13.34 27.51 1.64
CA PHE A 107 -14.05 27.16 2.87
C PHE A 107 -13.27 27.63 4.10
N GLU A 108 -12.77 28.87 4.04
CA GLU A 108 -12.04 29.49 5.14
C GLU A 108 -12.90 29.53 6.41
N GLY A 109 -12.31 29.16 7.54
CA GLY A 109 -12.98 29.05 8.84
C GLY A 109 -13.65 27.70 9.12
N TYR A 110 -13.74 26.80 8.13
CA TYR A 110 -14.08 25.40 8.38
C TYR A 110 -12.83 24.60 8.71
N GLU A 111 -13.00 23.59 9.57
CA GLU A 111 -11.94 22.68 9.98
C GLU A 111 -12.40 21.23 9.80
N ILE A 112 -11.49 20.35 9.42
CA ILE A 112 -11.72 18.90 9.39
C ILE A 112 -10.65 18.17 10.18
N TYR A 113 -10.99 16.98 10.66
CA TYR A 113 -10.16 16.25 11.61
C TYR A 113 -9.92 14.79 11.19
N PRO A 114 -9.17 14.55 10.10
CA PRO A 114 -8.90 13.19 9.65
C PRO A 114 -8.01 12.41 10.63
N THR A 115 -8.03 11.09 10.47
CA THR A 115 -7.13 10.19 11.20
C THR A 115 -6.15 9.53 10.24
N ILE A 116 -4.89 9.44 10.65
CA ILE A 116 -3.83 8.72 9.95
C ILE A 116 -3.43 7.51 10.79
N GLU A 117 -3.49 6.32 10.20
CA GLU A 117 -3.09 5.06 10.82
C GLU A 117 -1.99 4.42 9.96
N LEU A 118 -0.83 4.18 10.54
CA LEU A 118 0.21 3.39 9.88
C LEU A 118 -0.01 1.91 10.16
N ILE A 119 -0.03 1.12 9.09
CA ILE A 119 -0.31 -0.33 9.13
C ILE A 119 0.86 -1.18 8.60
N ASP A 120 1.85 -0.57 7.93
CA ASP A 120 3.14 -1.19 7.63
C ASP A 120 4.23 -0.13 7.38
N ARG A 121 5.43 -0.56 6.98
CA ARG A 121 6.64 0.26 6.81
C ARG A 121 7.24 0.14 5.41
N VAL A 122 8.11 1.09 5.06
CA VAL A 122 8.77 1.17 3.74
C VAL A 122 10.21 0.65 3.71
N TYR A 123 10.75 0.17 4.83
CA TYR A 123 12.10 -0.44 4.98
C TYR A 123 13.21 0.24 4.16
N PRO A 124 13.45 1.55 4.37
CA PRO A 124 14.45 2.29 3.61
C PRO A 124 15.88 1.92 4.03
N PRO A 125 16.90 2.22 3.19
CA PRO A 125 18.29 2.10 3.60
C PRO A 125 18.59 2.90 4.87
N ALA A 126 19.45 2.37 5.75
CA ALA A 126 19.80 3.01 7.00
C ALA A 126 20.34 4.44 6.78
N GLY A 127 19.84 5.40 7.56
CA GLY A 127 20.17 6.83 7.44
C GLY A 127 19.41 7.57 6.34
N GLN A 128 18.56 6.88 5.55
CA GLN A 128 17.72 7.49 4.51
C GLN A 128 16.23 7.45 4.87
N GLU A 129 15.88 7.20 6.13
CA GLU A 129 14.49 7.00 6.57
C GLU A 129 13.61 8.21 6.27
N VAL A 130 14.13 9.42 6.48
CA VAL A 130 13.43 10.68 6.21
C VAL A 130 13.30 10.95 4.70
N ARG A 131 14.31 10.53 3.91
CA ARG A 131 14.29 10.66 2.44
C ARG A 131 13.15 9.83 1.84
N PHE A 132 12.89 8.66 2.41
CA PHE A 132 11.82 7.75 2.01
C PHE A 132 10.62 7.82 2.97
N ALA A 133 10.32 9.01 3.50
CA ALA A 133 9.10 9.19 4.30
C ALA A 133 7.85 8.85 3.47
N ILE A 134 6.84 8.24 4.11
CA ILE A 134 5.56 7.94 3.44
C ILE A 134 4.89 9.27 3.08
N PRO A 135 4.66 9.57 1.79
CA PRO A 135 3.96 10.78 1.40
C PRO A 135 2.47 10.65 1.71
N ILE A 136 1.92 11.69 2.33
CA ILE A 136 0.50 11.84 2.62
C ILE A 136 0.08 13.19 2.06
N VAL A 137 -0.49 13.18 0.86
CA VAL A 137 -1.05 14.37 0.23
C VAL A 137 -2.53 14.45 0.58
N ILE A 138 -2.91 15.52 1.26
CA ILE A 138 -4.30 15.87 1.54
C ILE A 138 -4.83 16.63 0.32
N SER A 139 -5.62 15.93 -0.50
CA SER A 139 -6.22 16.52 -1.70
C SER A 139 -7.35 17.50 -1.35
N ASN A 140 -7.53 18.51 -2.19
CA ASN A 140 -8.70 19.38 -2.15
C ASN A 140 -10.02 18.59 -2.24
N ASP A 141 -10.06 17.54 -3.06
CA ASP A 141 -11.29 16.75 -3.23
C ASP A 141 -11.68 16.02 -1.94
N ASP A 142 -10.71 15.39 -1.26
CA ASP A 142 -10.92 14.73 0.03
C ASP A 142 -11.45 15.70 1.09
N MET A 143 -10.89 16.92 1.13
CA MET A 143 -11.35 17.97 2.04
C MET A 143 -12.80 18.37 1.75
N LEU A 144 -13.14 18.57 0.47
CA LEU A 144 -14.50 18.93 0.06
C LEU A 144 -15.52 17.81 0.36
N HIS A 145 -15.15 16.56 0.12
CA HIS A 145 -15.98 15.42 0.46
C HIS A 145 -16.22 15.34 1.98
N ALA A 146 -15.18 15.53 2.79
CA ALA A 146 -15.30 15.54 4.24
C ALA A 146 -16.20 16.67 4.76
N LEU A 147 -16.05 17.88 4.21
CA LEU A 147 -16.90 19.04 4.56
C LEU A 147 -18.38 18.82 4.21
N ARG A 148 -18.66 18.05 3.16
CA ARG A 148 -20.03 17.66 2.78
C ARG A 148 -20.61 16.54 3.66
N GLY A 149 -19.84 16.03 4.62
CA GLY A 149 -20.28 14.96 5.51
C GLY A 149 -19.95 13.54 5.01
N ASN A 150 -19.24 13.40 3.89
CA ASN A 150 -18.85 12.09 3.38
C ASN A 150 -17.65 11.54 4.13
N LEU A 151 -17.63 10.22 4.33
CA LEU A 151 -16.45 9.51 4.80
C LEU A 151 -15.60 9.13 3.59
N VAL A 152 -14.36 9.61 3.53
CA VAL A 152 -13.38 9.22 2.53
C VAL A 152 -12.30 8.38 3.19
N THR A 153 -12.04 7.20 2.64
CA THR A 153 -10.97 6.31 3.10
C THR A 153 -9.91 6.21 2.01
N ARG A 154 -8.72 6.72 2.27
CA ARG A 154 -7.54 6.56 1.41
C ARG A 154 -6.65 5.47 1.98
N VAL A 155 -6.18 4.56 1.13
CA VAL A 155 -5.18 3.57 1.49
C VAL A 155 -3.92 3.84 0.69
N ILE A 156 -2.83 4.13 1.39
CA ILE A 156 -1.51 4.29 0.77
C ILE A 156 -0.85 2.93 0.74
N TYR A 157 -0.33 2.56 -0.42
CA TYR A 157 0.42 1.33 -0.62
C TYR A 157 1.78 1.61 -1.25
N LEU A 158 2.73 0.72 -0.96
CA LEU A 158 4.00 0.64 -1.64
C LEU A 158 3.86 -0.31 -2.84
N GLU A 159 3.97 0.23 -4.05
CA GLU A 159 3.94 -0.55 -5.30
C GLU A 159 5.01 -1.65 -5.31
N ASP A 160 4.69 -2.80 -5.92
CA ASP A 160 5.70 -3.82 -6.21
C ASP A 160 6.54 -3.37 -7.42
N PRO A 161 7.87 -3.21 -7.28
CA PRO A 161 8.73 -2.73 -8.36
C PRO A 161 8.73 -3.64 -9.60
N SER A 162 8.32 -4.90 -9.48
CA SER A 162 8.23 -5.83 -10.61
C SER A 162 6.96 -5.63 -11.46
N THR A 163 5.91 -5.05 -10.90
CA THR A 163 4.62 -4.81 -11.57
C THR A 163 4.27 -3.33 -11.73
N ALA A 164 5.00 -2.44 -11.05
CA ALA A 164 4.79 -1.00 -11.09
C ALA A 164 4.88 -0.46 -12.52
N LEU A 165 3.98 0.48 -12.85
CA LEU A 165 4.06 1.20 -14.12
C LEU A 165 5.28 2.13 -14.09
N PRO A 166 6.15 2.11 -15.11
CA PRO A 166 7.33 2.98 -15.18
C PRO A 166 6.93 4.40 -15.57
N LEU A 167 6.14 5.05 -14.73
CA LEU A 167 5.68 6.43 -14.91
C LEU A 167 6.46 7.34 -13.97
N ALA A 168 6.93 8.46 -14.52
CA ALA A 168 7.61 9.48 -13.73
C ALA A 168 6.60 10.19 -12.83
N ASP A 169 6.91 10.27 -11.54
CA ASP A 169 6.14 11.08 -10.60
C ASP A 169 6.45 12.56 -10.79
N ARG A 170 5.41 13.40 -10.68
CA ARG A 170 5.62 14.85 -10.58
C ARG A 170 5.99 15.18 -9.13
N PRO A 171 7.03 16.01 -8.91
CA PRO A 171 7.39 16.43 -7.56
C PRO A 171 6.21 17.09 -6.84
N GLY A 172 5.80 16.52 -5.71
CA GLY A 172 4.72 17.06 -4.88
C GLY A 172 3.31 16.52 -5.19
N GLU A 173 3.15 15.75 -6.27
CA GLU A 173 1.91 15.03 -6.55
C GLU A 173 2.01 13.58 -6.05
N GLN A 174 0.93 13.06 -5.50
CA GLN A 174 0.79 11.64 -5.16
C GLN A 174 -0.26 11.04 -6.09
N ARG A 175 0.11 9.98 -6.82
CA ARG A 175 -0.84 9.29 -7.69
C ARG A 175 -1.90 8.60 -6.86
N ASP A 176 -3.15 8.88 -7.19
CA ASP A 176 -4.32 8.26 -6.58
C ASP A 176 -5.35 7.92 -7.66
N PHE A 177 -6.32 7.08 -7.29
CA PHE A 177 -7.46 6.75 -8.12
C PHE A 177 -8.61 6.28 -7.23
N ASP A 178 -9.82 6.45 -7.73
CA ASP A 178 -11.02 5.94 -7.05
C ASP A 178 -11.30 4.50 -7.45
N ILE A 179 -11.82 3.73 -6.49
CA ILE A 179 -12.27 2.36 -6.69
C ILE A 179 -13.79 2.32 -6.88
N GLN A 180 -14.32 1.18 -7.32
CA GLN A 180 -15.77 1.01 -7.42
C GLN A 180 -16.40 0.96 -6.01
N PRO A 181 -17.62 1.47 -5.82
CA PRO A 181 -18.26 1.57 -4.50
C PRO A 181 -18.42 0.26 -3.72
N HIS A 182 -18.38 -0.89 -4.40
CA HIS A 182 -18.50 -2.22 -3.77
C HIS A 182 -17.14 -2.87 -3.47
N GLN A 183 -16.03 -2.21 -3.83
CA GLN A 183 -14.68 -2.72 -3.60
C GLN A 183 -14.17 -2.20 -2.26
N ASP A 184 -13.33 -3.02 -1.63
CA ASP A 184 -12.63 -2.65 -0.41
C ASP A 184 -11.28 -2.02 -0.79
N ALA A 185 -11.01 -0.83 -0.27
CA ALA A 185 -9.81 -0.08 -0.62
C ALA A 185 -8.52 -0.76 -0.16
N LEU A 186 -8.56 -1.45 0.99
CA LEU A 186 -7.41 -2.16 1.53
C LEU A 186 -7.09 -3.40 0.68
N ASP A 187 -8.11 -4.10 0.20
CA ASP A 187 -7.94 -5.25 -0.68
C ASP A 187 -7.39 -4.85 -2.05
N VAL A 188 -7.93 -3.78 -2.65
CA VAL A 188 -7.39 -3.27 -3.93
C VAL A 188 -5.92 -2.87 -3.74
N ALA A 189 -5.59 -2.16 -2.67
CA ALA A 189 -4.23 -1.79 -2.35
C ALA A 189 -3.30 -3.01 -2.15
N ASP A 190 -3.78 -4.08 -1.50
CA ASP A 190 -3.02 -5.34 -1.31
C ASP A 190 -2.81 -6.11 -2.62
N THR A 191 -3.67 -5.92 -3.64
CA THR A 191 -3.43 -6.48 -4.98
C THR A 191 -2.40 -5.70 -5.80
N LEU A 192 -2.23 -4.41 -5.53
CA LEU A 192 -1.32 -3.53 -6.26
C LEU A 192 0.07 -3.41 -5.60
N GLY A 193 0.16 -3.75 -4.32
CA GLY A 193 1.40 -3.67 -3.56
C GLY A 193 1.16 -3.94 -2.09
N ARG A 194 1.94 -3.29 -1.22
CA ARG A 194 1.82 -3.46 0.23
C ARG A 194 1.18 -2.25 0.87
N PRO A 195 -0.03 -2.36 1.45
CA PRO A 195 -0.66 -1.27 2.19
C PRO A 195 0.18 -0.86 3.41
N VAL A 196 0.53 0.43 3.50
CA VAL A 196 1.39 1.00 4.56
C VAL A 196 0.66 2.00 5.45
N ALA A 197 -0.37 2.68 4.96
CA ALA A 197 -1.15 3.63 5.75
C ALA A 197 -2.62 3.69 5.32
N ILE A 198 -3.48 4.05 6.27
CA ILE A 198 -4.90 4.33 6.05
C ILE A 198 -5.18 5.73 6.56
N ILE A 199 -5.84 6.54 5.73
CA ILE A 199 -6.31 7.87 6.10
C ILE A 199 -7.82 7.87 6.00
N ARG A 200 -8.49 8.41 7.02
CA ARG A 200 -9.94 8.55 7.03
C ARG A 200 -10.31 10.01 7.26
N TYR A 201 -10.93 10.60 6.25
CA TYR A 201 -11.51 11.93 6.30
C TYR A 201 -13.01 11.83 6.58
N GLY A 202 -13.54 12.70 7.43
CA GLY A 202 -14.97 12.72 7.70
C GLY A 202 -15.37 13.92 8.56
N SER A 203 -16.64 13.95 8.93
CA SER A 203 -17.29 15.09 9.60
C SER A 203 -17.19 15.10 11.13
N ARG A 204 -16.30 14.28 11.71
CA ARG A 204 -16.15 14.24 13.17
C ARG A 204 -15.52 15.54 13.66
N THR A 205 -16.21 16.21 14.59
CA THR A 205 -15.73 17.43 15.24
C THR A 205 -15.28 17.18 16.68
N PRO A 206 -14.43 18.05 17.27
CA PRO A 206 -14.00 17.93 18.65
C PRO A 206 -15.21 18.01 19.60
N PRO A 207 -15.21 17.24 20.69
CA PRO A 207 -16.28 17.28 21.67
C PRO A 207 -16.27 18.61 22.43
N SER A 208 -17.45 19.07 22.84
CA SER A 208 -17.59 20.28 23.66
C SER A 208 -17.09 20.09 25.11
N ASP A 209 -17.23 18.86 25.64
CA ASP A 209 -16.74 18.50 26.97
C ASP A 209 -15.28 17.99 26.86
N PRO A 210 -14.31 18.67 27.54
CA PRO A 210 -12.90 18.31 27.50
C PRO A 210 -12.59 16.88 27.94
N THR A 211 -13.47 16.25 28.73
CA THR A 211 -13.30 14.87 29.22
C THR A 211 -13.20 13.87 28.06
N TYR A 212 -13.88 14.13 26.94
CA TYR A 212 -13.86 13.26 25.77
C TYR A 212 -12.76 13.61 24.76
N MET A 213 -11.96 14.66 25.01
CA MET A 213 -10.95 15.13 24.07
C MET A 213 -9.89 14.05 23.78
N ASN A 214 -9.44 13.34 24.81
CA ASN A 214 -8.46 12.26 24.63
C ASN A 214 -8.99 11.14 23.72
N ALA A 215 -10.25 10.75 23.88
CA ALA A 215 -10.89 9.76 23.02
C ALA A 215 -11.06 10.27 21.58
N PHE A 216 -11.43 11.54 21.40
CA PHE A 216 -11.48 12.17 20.07
C PHE A 216 -10.11 12.16 19.37
N LEU A 217 -9.05 12.46 20.10
CA LEU A 217 -7.65 12.47 19.66
C LEU A 217 -7.03 11.06 19.57
N MET A 218 -7.82 10.00 19.71
CA MET A 218 -7.36 8.61 19.60
C MET A 218 -6.27 8.25 20.63
N GLY A 219 -6.42 8.75 21.86
CA GLY A 219 -5.42 8.61 22.92
C GLY A 219 -4.27 9.61 22.84
N CYS A 220 -4.20 10.42 21.78
CA CYS A 220 -3.14 11.39 21.52
C CYS A 220 -1.73 10.76 21.60
N PRO A 221 -1.43 9.74 20.78
CA PRO A 221 -0.13 9.09 20.78
C PRO A 221 0.99 10.09 20.48
N TYR A 222 2.17 9.86 21.06
CA TYR A 222 3.33 10.67 20.76
C TYR A 222 3.78 10.45 19.30
N TRP A 223 4.26 11.53 18.69
CA TRP A 223 4.93 11.51 17.40
C TRP A 223 6.24 12.29 17.52
N LEU A 224 7.22 11.88 16.74
CA LEU A 224 8.55 12.48 16.75
C LEU A 224 8.61 13.60 15.69
N PRO A 225 8.85 14.88 16.04
CA PRO A 225 9.10 15.91 15.02
C PRO A 225 10.38 15.59 14.25
N LEU A 226 10.29 15.59 12.93
CA LEU A 226 11.42 15.35 12.03
C LEU A 226 11.71 16.59 11.21
N GLN A 227 12.97 16.75 10.80
CA GLN A 227 13.37 17.79 9.87
C GLN A 227 13.25 17.27 8.44
N SER A 228 13.10 18.18 7.48
CA SER A 228 13.20 17.82 6.07
C SER A 228 14.55 17.17 5.77
N PRO A 229 14.63 16.20 4.84
CA PRO A 229 15.89 15.60 4.47
C PRO A 229 16.78 16.70 3.87
N ARG A 230 17.97 16.90 4.45
CA ARG A 230 18.94 17.84 3.93
C ARG A 230 19.34 17.38 2.52
N THR A 231 19.28 18.27 1.53
CA THR A 231 19.56 18.03 0.10
C THR A 231 21.00 17.56 -0.22
N GLU A 232 21.81 17.15 0.77
CA GLU A 232 23.20 16.68 0.60
C GLU A 232 23.34 15.29 -0.07
N ALA A 233 22.25 14.71 -0.58
CA ALA A 233 22.29 13.47 -1.36
C ALA A 233 21.46 13.56 -2.66
N LEU A 234 21.61 14.66 -3.42
CA LEU A 234 21.48 14.58 -4.87
C LEU A 234 22.62 13.68 -5.36
N THR A 235 22.33 12.38 -5.50
CA THR A 235 23.19 11.49 -6.28
C THR A 235 23.39 12.15 -7.65
N PRO A 236 24.62 12.39 -8.12
CA PRO A 236 24.82 13.02 -9.42
C PRO A 236 24.08 12.22 -10.48
N GLU A 237 23.28 12.93 -11.29
CA GLU A 237 22.53 12.36 -12.40
C GLU A 237 23.46 11.49 -13.26
N GLY A 238 23.22 10.17 -13.27
CA GLY A 238 24.07 9.22 -14.01
C GLY A 238 24.20 7.83 -13.40
N GLN A 239 23.84 7.63 -12.12
CA GLN A 239 23.79 6.29 -11.53
C GLN A 239 22.34 5.81 -11.47
N THR A 240 21.91 5.12 -12.54
CA THR A 240 20.70 4.30 -12.53
C THR A 240 20.81 3.36 -11.34
N ALA A 241 19.98 3.55 -10.32
CA ALA A 241 19.95 2.71 -9.12
C ALA A 241 19.36 1.34 -9.48
N ALA A 242 20.10 0.55 -10.26
CA ALA A 242 19.94 -0.89 -10.31
C ALA A 242 20.58 -1.50 -9.05
N ILE A 243 20.15 -1.05 -7.87
CA ILE A 243 20.42 -1.80 -6.65
C ILE A 243 19.40 -2.92 -6.67
N ARG A 244 19.85 -4.11 -7.09
CA ARG A 244 19.12 -5.35 -6.88
C ARG A 244 18.92 -5.51 -5.37
N THR A 245 17.76 -5.13 -4.86
CA THR A 245 17.34 -5.54 -3.52
C THR A 245 17.39 -7.07 -3.51
N PRO A 246 18.11 -7.71 -2.57
CA PRO A 246 18.01 -9.16 -2.43
C PRO A 246 16.54 -9.48 -2.15
N HIS A 247 15.98 -10.40 -2.94
CA HIS A 247 14.63 -10.91 -2.73
C HIS A 247 14.54 -11.47 -1.31
N ILE A 248 13.88 -10.76 -0.40
CA ILE A 248 13.57 -11.26 0.94
C ILE A 248 12.42 -12.25 0.75
N PRO A 249 12.63 -13.56 1.03
CA PRO A 249 11.57 -14.54 0.91
C PRO A 249 10.39 -14.19 1.81
N ARG A 250 9.19 -14.48 1.31
CA ARG A 250 7.94 -14.34 2.05
C ARG A 250 7.78 -15.56 2.96
N ASP A 251 8.16 -15.43 4.23
CA ASP A 251 8.13 -16.55 5.20
C ASP A 251 6.71 -16.92 5.69
N ASP A 252 5.69 -16.12 5.35
CA ASP A 252 4.29 -16.32 5.70
C ASP A 252 3.50 -17.25 4.75
N VAL A 253 4.12 -17.78 3.70
CA VAL A 253 3.50 -18.76 2.79
C VAL A 253 4.09 -20.16 3.09
N PRO A 254 3.27 -21.16 3.49
CA PRO A 254 3.73 -22.53 3.60
C PRO A 254 4.32 -22.97 2.25
N THR A 255 5.62 -23.25 2.23
CA THR A 255 6.28 -23.78 1.04
C THR A 255 5.61 -25.11 0.69
N GLN A 256 4.91 -25.16 -0.44
CA GLN A 256 4.47 -26.45 -0.97
C GLN A 256 5.72 -27.23 -1.37
N VAL A 257 6.08 -28.20 -0.54
CA VAL A 257 7.12 -29.17 -0.84
C VAL A 257 6.59 -30.04 -1.98
N ILE A 258 6.94 -29.67 -3.20
CA ILE A 258 6.79 -30.54 -4.36
C ILE A 258 7.88 -31.61 -4.21
N PRO A 259 7.56 -32.89 -4.01
CA PRO A 259 8.58 -33.92 -3.93
C PRO A 259 9.31 -33.97 -5.27
N SER A 260 10.62 -33.68 -5.25
CA SER A 260 11.49 -33.81 -6.41
C SER A 260 11.52 -35.27 -6.82
N THR A 261 10.98 -35.60 -7.99
CA THR A 261 11.16 -36.91 -8.61
C THR A 261 12.66 -37.17 -8.71
N GLU A 262 13.10 -38.22 -8.04
CA GLU A 262 14.48 -38.70 -8.02
C GLU A 262 14.91 -39.01 -9.47
N GLN A 263 15.61 -38.06 -10.09
CA GLN A 263 16.24 -38.29 -11.39
C GLN A 263 17.45 -39.20 -11.16
N THR A 264 17.23 -40.49 -11.36
CA THR A 264 18.24 -41.54 -11.42
C THR A 264 19.44 -41.05 -12.24
N ARG A 265 20.57 -40.78 -11.57
CA ARG A 265 21.85 -40.54 -12.23
C ARG A 265 22.23 -41.80 -13.01
N ILE A 266 22.14 -41.72 -14.33
CA ILE A 266 22.75 -42.73 -15.20
C ILE A 266 24.26 -42.50 -15.16
N ALA A 267 24.99 -43.43 -14.52
CA ALA A 267 26.44 -43.43 -14.48
C ALA A 267 27.01 -43.64 -15.89
N ARG A 268 27.93 -42.77 -16.33
CA ARG A 268 28.75 -43.00 -17.54
C ARG A 268 29.96 -43.87 -17.16
N PRO A 269 30.22 -45.01 -17.82
CA PRO A 269 31.38 -45.82 -17.53
C PRO A 269 32.64 -45.30 -18.24
N TYR A 270 33.74 -45.29 -17.49
CA TYR A 270 35.16 -45.29 -17.89
C TYR A 270 35.64 -44.39 -19.03
N ALA A 271 36.38 -43.34 -18.66
CA ALA A 271 37.47 -42.79 -19.48
C ALA A 271 38.79 -43.00 -18.73
N LEU A 272 39.69 -43.81 -19.30
CA LEU A 272 41.03 -44.04 -18.78
C LEU A 272 41.90 -42.77 -18.99
N PRO A 273 42.80 -42.42 -18.04
CA PRO A 273 43.75 -41.35 -18.27
C PRO A 273 44.83 -41.81 -19.25
N ILE A 274 45.02 -41.03 -20.33
CA ILE A 274 46.16 -41.17 -21.23
C ILE A 274 47.35 -40.48 -20.55
N ASP A 275 48.26 -41.28 -20.01
CA ASP A 275 49.53 -40.85 -19.45
C ASP A 275 50.55 -40.68 -20.61
N SER A 276 50.73 -39.43 -21.07
CA SER A 276 51.82 -39.10 -21.99
C SER A 276 53.04 -38.69 -21.17
N GLY A 277 53.81 -39.69 -20.77
CA GLY A 277 55.12 -39.50 -20.16
C GLY A 277 56.26 -39.34 -21.19
N VAL A 278 57.33 -38.74 -20.67
CA VAL A 278 58.76 -38.87 -21.04
C VAL A 278 59.44 -37.68 -21.75
N VAL A 279 59.99 -36.80 -20.90
CA VAL A 279 61.44 -36.49 -20.73
C VAL A 279 62.31 -36.41 -22.00
N ARG A 280 62.75 -35.20 -22.36
CA ARG A 280 64.13 -34.70 -22.19
C ARG A 280 64.21 -33.21 -22.50
#